data_AF-A0A1I0G332-F1
#
_entry.id   AF-A0A1I0G332-F1
#
_cell.length_a   1.000
_cell.length_b   1.000
_cell.length_c   1.000
_cell.angle_alpha   90.00
_cell.angle_beta   90.00
_cell.angle_gamma   90.00
#
_symmetry.space_group_name_H-M   'P 1'
#
loop_
_entity.id
_entity.type
_entity.pdbx_description
1 polymer ?
#
loop_
_entity_poly.entity_id
_entity_poly.type
_entity_poly.pdbx_seq_one_letter_code
_entity_poly.pdbx_strand_id
1 'polypeptide(L)' 'MFKECLKNNIVPFFILDRDKPYYLRGLKEYDRDKTYLLETCLNEQDIYIDLCKQLLNLEFDITVDDIG' A
#
# COMPACT_ATOMS: atom_id res chain seq x y z
N MET A 1 -10.19 -3.72 8.36
CA MET A 1 -8.92 -3.40 7.69
C MET A 1 -8.30 -2.12 8.23
N PHE A 2 -8.76 -0.90 7.89
CA PHE A 2 -8.08 0.34 8.32
C PHE A 2 -7.67 0.42 9.81
N LYS A 3 -8.64 0.33 10.74
CA LYS A 3 -8.36 0.35 12.19
C LYS A 3 -7.45 -0.79 12.64
N GLU A 4 -7.54 -1.94 11.98
CA GLU A 4 -6.74 -3.12 12.30
C GLU A 4 -5.30 -2.93 11.84
N CYS A 5 -5.08 -2.35 10.65
CA CYS A 5 -3.75 -1.97 10.17
C CYS A 5 -3.06 -1.05 11.18
N LEU A 6 -3.75 0.01 11.62
CA LEU A 6 -3.20 0.96 12.60
C LEU A 6 -2.84 0.30 13.94
N LYS A 7 -3.71 -0.58 14.46
CA LYS A 7 -3.43 -1.32 15.70
C LYS A 7 -2.19 -2.20 15.62
N ASN A 8 -1.83 -2.65 14.42
CA ASN A 8 -0.72 -3.56 14.17
C ASN A 8 0.50 -2.86 13.55
N ASN A 9 0.56 -1.52 13.54
CA ASN A 9 1.61 -0.73 12.91
C ASN A 9 1.81 -1.04 11.41
N ILE A 10 0.72 -1.38 10.71
CA ILE A 10 0.69 -1.58 9.27
C ILE A 10 0.10 -0.34 8.63
N VAL A 11 0.71 0.12 7.53
CA VAL A 11 0.18 1.22 6.72
C VAL A 11 -1.23 0.84 6.22
N PRO A 12 -2.26 1.65 6.47
CA PRO A 12 -3.58 1.38 5.91
C PRO A 12 -3.59 1.46 4.39
N PHE A 13 -4.49 0.71 3.75
CA PHE A 13 -4.71 0.77 2.32
C PHE A 13 -6.19 0.69 1.99
N PHE A 14 -6.55 1.20 0.82
CA PHE A 14 -7.89 1.12 0.24
C PHE A 14 -7.76 0.61 -1.18
N ILE A 15 -8.59 -0.36 -1.58
CA ILE A 15 -8.58 -0.86 -2.95
C ILE A 15 -9.37 0.11 -3.82
N LEU A 16 -8.67 0.86 -4.66
CA LEU A 16 -9.26 1.80 -5.60
C LEU A 16 -9.97 1.05 -6.72
N ASP A 17 -10.98 1.68 -7.32
CA ASP A 17 -11.83 1.03 -8.33
C ASP A 17 -11.03 0.47 -9.51
N ARG A 18 -9.97 1.18 -9.91
CA ARG A 18 -9.06 0.75 -10.99
C ARG A 18 -8.27 -0.52 -10.65
N ASP A 19 -8.04 -0.77 -9.37
CA ASP A 19 -7.16 -1.84 -8.87
C ASP A 19 -7.97 -3.03 -8.30
N LYS A 20 -9.30 -2.89 -8.19
CA LYS A 20 -10.24 -3.97 -7.84
C LYS A 20 -10.01 -5.27 -8.64
N PRO A 21 -9.80 -5.25 -9.97
CA PRO A 21 -9.57 -6.49 -10.72
C PRO A 21 -8.32 -7.25 -10.25
N TYR A 22 -7.24 -6.54 -9.92
CA TYR A 22 -6.00 -7.13 -9.42
C TYR A 22 -6.18 -7.68 -8.00
N TYR A 23 -6.87 -6.94 -7.13
CA TYR A 23 -7.20 -7.40 -5.79
C TYR A 23 -8.05 -8.68 -5.80
N LEU A 24 -9.09 -8.72 -6.64
CA LEU A 24 -9.94 -9.90 -6.79
C LEU A 24 -9.18 -11.11 -7.35
N ARG A 25 -8.28 -10.89 -8.32
CA ARG A 25 -7.35 -11.93 -8.80
C ARG A 25 -6.45 -12.42 -7.67
N GLY A 26 -5.87 -11.51 -6.90
CA GLY A 26 -5.01 -11.83 -5.77
C GLY A 26 -5.71 -12.70 -4.73
N LEU A 27 -6.97 -12.39 -4.39
CA LEU A 27 -7.77 -13.22 -3.49
C LEU A 27 -8.04 -14.62 -4.06
N LYS A 28 -8.37 -14.70 -5.36
CA LYS A 28 -8.66 -15.97 -6.03
C LYS A 28 -7.43 -16.87 -6.10
N GLU A 29 -6.25 -16.32 -6.38
CA GLU A 29 -5.01 -17.07 -6.56
C GLU A 29 -4.20 -17.21 -5.28
N TYR A 30 -4.67 -16.68 -4.14
CA TYR A 30 -3.89 -16.57 -2.90
C TYR A 30 -3.25 -17.88 -2.43
N ASP A 31 -3.96 -19.01 -2.55
CA ASP A 31 -3.43 -20.32 -2.15
C ASP A 31 -2.29 -20.82 -3.06
N ARG A 32 -2.22 -20.33 -4.29
CA ARG A 32 -1.20 -20.68 -5.29
C ARG A 32 -0.06 -19.69 -5.33
N ASP A 33 -0.40 -18.40 -5.34
CA ASP A 33 0.55 -17.30 -5.41
C ASP A 33 0.01 -16.08 -4.66
N LYS A 34 0.58 -15.86 -3.46
CA LYS A 34 0.22 -14.74 -2.58
C LYS A 34 0.73 -13.39 -3.11
N THR A 35 1.66 -13.41 -4.05
CA THR A 35 2.36 -12.21 -4.53
C THR A 35 1.38 -11.24 -5.18
N TYR A 36 0.42 -11.73 -5.96
CA TYR A 36 -0.62 -10.88 -6.58
C TYR A 36 -1.38 -10.04 -5.56
N LEU A 37 -1.81 -10.66 -4.45
CA LEU A 37 -2.55 -9.95 -3.41
C LEU A 37 -1.62 -8.99 -2.65
N LEU A 38 -0.40 -9.45 -2.33
CA LEU A 38 0.59 -8.65 -1.62
C LEU A 38 0.97 -7.38 -2.39
N GLU A 39 1.34 -7.51 -3.66
CA GLU A 39 1.73 -6.38 -4.51
C GLU A 39 0.60 -5.39 -4.69
N THR A 40 -0.65 -5.88 -4.86
CA THR A 40 -1.82 -5.00 -4.94
C THR A 40 -2.00 -4.20 -3.64
N CYS A 41 -1.87 -4.84 -2.47
CA CYS A 41 -1.96 -4.16 -1.18
C CYS A 41 -0.81 -3.17 -0.96
N LEU A 42 0.43 -3.52 -1.33
CA LEU A 42 1.61 -2.66 -1.19
C LEU A 42 1.47 -1.40 -2.06
N ASN A 43 1.07 -1.56 -3.33
CA ASN A 43 0.81 -0.43 -4.22
C ASN A 43 -0.23 0.54 -3.64
N GLU A 44 -1.31 0.02 -3.04
CA GLU A 44 -2.33 0.84 -2.39
C GLU A 44 -1.88 1.48 -1.07
N GLN A 45 -0.90 0.87 -0.36
CA GLN A 45 -0.24 1.50 0.79
C GLN A 45 0.63 2.68 0.35
N ASP A 46 1.38 2.55 -0.75
CA ASP A 46 2.20 3.64 -1.30
C ASP A 46 1.33 4.85 -1.69
N ILE A 47 0.20 4.59 -2.34
CA ILE A 47 -0.78 5.63 -2.67
C ILE A 47 -1.32 6.32 -1.41
N TYR A 48 -1.61 5.56 -0.35
CA TYR A 48 -2.06 6.12 0.92
C TYR A 48 -0.96 6.97 1.60
N ILE A 49 0.29 6.53 1.54
CA ILE A 49 1.45 7.28 2.05
C ILE A 49 1.57 8.61 1.30
N ASP A 50 1.48 8.60 -0.02
CA ASP A 50 1.59 9.81 -0.83
C ASP A 50 0.43 10.78 -0.59
N LEU A 51 -0.78 10.26 -0.37
CA LEU A 51 -1.90 11.07 0.07
C LEU A 51 -1.62 11.71 1.44
N CYS A 52 -1.08 10.96 2.40
CA CYS A 52 -0.71 11.50 3.71
C CYS A 52 0.36 12.60 3.60
N LYS A 53 1.37 12.43 2.74
CA LYS A 53 2.39 13.45 2.48
C LYS A 53 1.77 14.75 1.99
N GLN A 54 0.87 14.66 1.01
CA GLN A 54 0.16 15.82 0.45
C GLN A 54 -0.71 16.51 1.51
N LEU A 55 -1.45 15.75 2.31
CA LEU A 55 -2.35 16.30 3.33
C LEU A 55 -1.61 16.94 4.51
N LEU A 56 -0.43 16.44 4.85
CA LEU A 56 0.37 16.90 5.98
C LEU A 56 1.45 17.92 5.58
N ASN A 57 1.51 18.31 4.29
CA ASN A 57 2.59 19.13 3.74
C ASN A 57 3.99 18.61 4.12
N LEU A 58 4.17 17.29 4.11
CA LEU A 58 5.46 16.67 4.38
C LEU A 58 6.29 16.69 3.09
N GLU A 59 7.21 17.65 2.98
CA GLU A 59 8.34 17.55 2.05
C GLU A 59 9.30 16.50 2.60
N PHE A 60 9.37 15.33 1.95
CA PHE A 60 10.46 14.40 2.19
C PHE A 60 11.61 14.83 1.31
N ASP A 61 12.60 15.51 1.89
CA ASP A 61 13.94 15.56 1.31
C ASP A 61 14.42 14.11 1.24
N ILE A 62 14.43 13.54 0.04
CA ILE A 62 15.22 12.34 -0.23
C ILE A 62 16.67 12.79 -0.13
N THR A 63 17.25 12.74 1.06
CA THR A 63 18.69 12.87 1.20
C THR A 63 19.31 11.67 0.50
N VAL A 64 20.24 11.95 -0.42
CA VAL A 64 20.95 10.97 -1.27
C VAL A 64 21.96 10.14 -0.45
N ASP A 65 21.63 9.83 0.81
CA ASP A 65 22.54 9.21 1.78
C ASP A 65 22.33 7.69 1.94
N ASP A 66 21.32 7.09 1.31
CA ASP A 66 21.14 5.62 1.30
C ASP A 66 21.79 4.92 0.08
N ILE A 67 22.63 5.64 -0.68
CA ILE A 67 23.54 5.07 -1.68
C ILE A 67 24.97 5.12 -1.12
N GLY A 68 25.22 4.39 -0.04
CA GLY A 68 26.52 4.25 0.60
C GLY A 68 26.73 2.85 1.15
#